data_AF-A0A7C3ANA8-F1
#
_entry.id   AF-A0A7C3ANA8-F1
#
_cell.length_a   1.000
_cell.length_b   1.000
_cell.length_c   1.000
_cell.angle_alpha   90.00
_cell.angle_beta   90.00
_cell.angle_gamma   90.00
#
_symmetry.space_group_name_H-M   'P 1'
#
loop_
_entity.id
_entity.type
_entity.pdbx_description
1 polymer ?
#
loop_
_entity_poly.entity_id
_entity_poly.type
_entity_poly.pdbx_seq_one_letter_code
_entity_poly.pdbx_strand_id
1 'polypeptide(L)'
;PYVFDYIYNTKTPNDWFIAGDSGAGYLNPNLLTGTRLESGIPDALDLWVAHNMAYYRRFDYAITGFVINGFHGDMPLAVQEAYAQFSRGGVGMQLGFEQPIVRQTPFLRHASDIYPNLGNLKQTAAQMARFARPEKPQFLIFRWILQKPSTIKAVRDLLAQEYPGEDWEFCDPYTFFDLYKRSFPSG
;
A
#
# COMPACT_ATOMS: atom_id res chain seq x y z
N PRO A 1 11.46 -10.91 -19.15
CA PRO A 1 10.29 -10.86 -20.06
C PRO A 1 9.32 -12.03 -19.86
N TYR A 2 9.79 -13.29 -19.85
CA TYR A 2 8.92 -14.47 -19.72
C TYR A 2 8.11 -14.57 -18.40
N VAL A 3 8.72 -14.20 -17.26
CA VAL A 3 8.06 -14.31 -15.95
C VAL A 3 6.82 -13.41 -15.86
N PHE A 4 6.89 -12.19 -16.38
CA PHE A 4 5.74 -11.29 -16.39
C PHE A 4 4.63 -11.88 -17.28
N ASP A 5 4.95 -12.26 -18.51
CA ASP A 5 3.96 -12.84 -19.43
C ASP A 5 3.28 -14.06 -18.82
N TYR A 6 4.06 -14.97 -18.21
CA TYR A 6 3.51 -16.13 -17.52
C TYR A 6 2.53 -15.72 -16.42
N ILE A 7 2.94 -14.82 -15.52
CA ILE A 7 2.10 -14.37 -14.39
C ILE A 7 0.80 -13.72 -14.89
N TYR A 8 0.86 -12.82 -15.88
CA TYR A 8 -0.33 -12.18 -16.43
C TYR A 8 -1.25 -13.17 -17.17
N ASN A 9 -0.68 -14.18 -17.84
CA ASN A 9 -1.44 -15.21 -18.54
C ASN A 9 -2.08 -16.23 -17.60
N THR A 10 -1.48 -16.49 -16.44
CA THR A 10 -1.99 -17.47 -15.46
C THR A 10 -2.78 -16.86 -14.31
N LYS A 11 -2.90 -15.53 -14.24
CA LYS A 11 -3.66 -14.88 -13.17
C LYS A 11 -5.12 -15.32 -13.19
N THR A 12 -5.70 -15.52 -12.02
CA THR A 12 -7.15 -15.70 -11.86
C THR A 12 -7.87 -14.34 -11.80
N PRO A 13 -9.21 -14.30 -11.91
CA PRO A 13 -9.97 -13.06 -11.69
C PRO A 13 -9.81 -12.45 -10.28
N ASN A 14 -9.29 -13.21 -9.31
CA ASN A 14 -9.07 -12.75 -7.94
C ASN A 14 -7.60 -12.34 -7.68
N ASP A 15 -6.73 -12.45 -8.69
CA ASP A 15 -5.34 -12.04 -8.59
C ASP A 15 -5.16 -10.63 -9.13
N TRP A 16 -4.69 -9.73 -8.26
CA TRP A 16 -4.50 -8.32 -8.55
C TRP A 16 -3.03 -7.96 -8.45
N PHE A 17 -2.57 -7.07 -9.34
CA PHE A 17 -1.21 -6.57 -9.33
C PHE A 17 -1.19 -5.08 -9.00
N ILE A 18 -0.23 -4.72 -8.15
CA ILE A 18 0.09 -3.35 -7.74
C ILE A 18 1.62 -3.22 -7.74
N ALA A 19 2.14 -2.01 -7.76
CA ALA A 19 3.56 -1.81 -7.62
C ALA A 19 4.04 -2.19 -6.21
N GLY A 20 5.24 -2.75 -6.15
CA GLY A 20 5.93 -3.07 -4.90
C GLY A 20 6.51 -1.82 -4.24
N ASP A 21 7.52 -2.06 -3.39
CA ASP A 21 8.14 -1.05 -2.54
C ASP A 21 8.50 0.22 -3.31
N SER A 22 7.86 1.33 -2.92
CA SER A 22 8.01 2.69 -3.44
C SER A 22 7.64 2.90 -4.92
N GLY A 23 7.37 1.86 -5.71
CA GLY A 23 6.98 1.97 -7.10
C GLY A 23 7.75 1.03 -8.01
N ALA A 24 8.24 1.53 -9.14
CA ALA A 24 9.05 0.77 -10.10
C ALA A 24 10.53 0.70 -9.68
N GLY A 25 10.79 0.33 -8.42
CA GLY A 25 12.12 0.28 -7.83
C GLY A 25 12.10 0.70 -6.36
N TYR A 26 13.08 0.23 -5.61
CA TYR A 26 13.16 0.45 -4.16
C TYR A 26 13.99 1.69 -3.84
N LEU A 27 13.39 2.69 -3.18
CA LEU A 27 14.08 3.88 -2.66
C LEU A 27 13.29 4.54 -1.52
N ASN A 28 13.94 5.45 -0.78
CA ASN A 28 13.28 6.36 0.16
C ASN A 28 12.92 7.66 -0.58
N PRO A 29 11.65 7.93 -0.91
CA PRO A 29 11.31 9.02 -1.82
C PRO A 29 11.56 10.41 -1.25
N ASN A 30 11.57 10.57 0.08
CA ASN A 30 11.89 11.86 0.68
C ASN A 30 13.32 12.31 0.36
N LEU A 31 14.25 11.35 0.16
CA LEU A 31 15.61 11.66 -0.24
C LEU A 31 15.74 12.16 -1.66
N LEU A 32 14.69 12.10 -2.49
CA LEU A 32 14.72 12.67 -3.82
C LEU A 32 14.58 14.20 -3.82
N THR A 33 14.21 14.78 -2.67
CA THR A 33 14.02 16.22 -2.51
C THR A 33 15.16 16.90 -1.78
N GLY A 34 15.31 18.21 -2.00
CA GLY A 34 16.24 19.06 -1.26
C GLY A 34 17.73 18.72 -1.47
N THR A 35 18.56 19.10 -0.50
CA THR A 35 20.02 18.88 -0.53
C THR A 35 20.39 17.48 -0.05
N ARG A 36 19.91 16.43 -0.75
CA ARG A 36 20.76 15.33 -1.24
C ARG A 36 21.76 14.64 -0.31
N LEU A 37 21.63 14.64 1.02
CA LEU A 37 22.75 14.35 1.94
C LEU A 37 24.01 15.16 1.58
N GLU A 38 23.84 16.44 1.24
CA GLU A 38 24.91 17.36 0.82
C GLU A 38 25.68 16.93 -0.45
N SER A 39 25.14 16.00 -1.24
CA SER A 39 25.79 15.52 -2.47
C SER A 39 25.93 16.57 -3.58
N GLY A 40 25.26 17.72 -3.46
CA GLY A 40 25.21 18.77 -4.50
C GLY A 40 24.35 18.41 -5.72
N ILE A 41 23.69 17.26 -5.73
CA ILE A 41 22.86 16.80 -6.85
C ILE A 41 21.43 17.42 -6.69
N PRO A 42 20.79 17.92 -7.76
CA PRO A 42 19.47 18.58 -7.71
C PRO A 42 18.29 17.61 -7.51
N ASP A 43 17.14 18.12 -7.03
CA ASP A 43 15.90 17.34 -6.86
C ASP A 43 15.63 16.37 -8.02
N ALA A 44 15.21 15.15 -7.68
CA ALA A 44 15.03 14.05 -8.62
C ALA A 44 13.59 13.51 -8.65
N LEU A 45 12.61 14.22 -8.07
CA LEU A 45 11.20 13.79 -8.09
C LEU A 45 10.66 13.68 -9.51
N ASP A 46 10.93 14.63 -10.40
CA ASP A 46 10.42 14.58 -11.78
C ASP A 46 11.00 13.38 -12.55
N LEU A 47 12.28 13.06 -12.31
CA LEU A 47 12.90 11.85 -12.87
C LEU A 47 12.24 10.59 -12.33
N TRP A 48 11.89 10.58 -11.04
CA TRP A 48 11.19 9.47 -10.41
C TRP A 48 9.78 9.29 -10.96
N VAL A 49 9.03 10.39 -11.16
CA VAL A 49 7.71 10.37 -11.80
C VAL A 49 7.82 9.80 -13.20
N ALA A 50 8.73 10.32 -14.03
CA ALA A 50 8.90 9.86 -15.41
C ALA A 50 9.25 8.36 -15.47
N HIS A 51 10.14 7.89 -14.60
CA HIS A 51 10.51 6.49 -14.47
C HIS A 51 9.30 5.61 -14.12
N ASN A 52 8.53 5.99 -13.10
CA ASN A 52 7.35 5.22 -12.69
C ASN A 52 6.27 5.22 -13.75
N MET A 53 5.96 6.36 -14.37
CA MET A 53 4.95 6.44 -15.43
C MET A 53 5.23 5.46 -16.57
N ALA A 54 6.50 5.27 -16.95
CA ALA A 54 6.86 4.32 -18.00
C ALA A 54 6.48 2.87 -17.63
N TYR A 55 6.76 2.44 -16.40
CA TYR A 55 6.48 1.08 -15.95
C TYR A 55 5.00 0.87 -15.57
N TYR A 56 4.36 1.86 -14.97
CA TYR A 56 2.94 1.79 -14.62
C TYR A 56 2.08 1.69 -15.88
N ARG A 57 2.42 2.44 -16.93
CA ARG A 57 1.77 2.29 -18.24
C ARG A 57 2.02 0.91 -18.85
N ARG A 58 3.23 0.37 -18.71
CA ARG A 58 3.59 -0.94 -19.29
C ARG A 58 2.86 -2.10 -18.63
N PHE A 59 2.63 -2.02 -17.32
CA PHE A 59 2.05 -3.09 -16.51
C PHE A 59 0.60 -2.80 -16.07
N ASP A 60 0.02 -1.70 -16.55
CA ASP A 60 -1.33 -1.24 -16.18
C ASP A 60 -1.53 -1.13 -14.65
N TYR A 61 -0.53 -0.56 -13.97
CA TYR A 61 -0.62 -0.30 -12.54
C TYR A 61 -1.22 1.07 -12.28
N ALA A 62 -2.05 1.15 -11.24
CA ALA A 62 -2.51 2.41 -10.70
C ALA A 62 -2.21 2.60 -9.21
N ILE A 63 -1.63 1.60 -8.54
CA ILE A 63 -1.46 1.60 -7.08
C ILE A 63 0.00 1.33 -6.71
N THR A 64 0.51 2.08 -5.73
CA THR A 64 1.75 1.78 -5.00
C THR A 64 1.36 1.21 -3.64
N GLY A 65 1.52 -0.10 -3.46
CA GLY A 65 0.99 -0.78 -2.27
C GLY A 65 1.71 -0.42 -0.97
N PHE A 66 3.00 -0.11 -1.05
CA PHE A 66 3.83 0.20 0.12
C PHE A 66 4.96 1.14 -0.29
N VAL A 67 4.98 2.35 0.26
CA VAL A 67 6.10 3.27 0.15
C VAL A 67 6.93 3.15 1.41
N ILE A 68 8.15 2.66 1.23
CA ILE A 68 9.16 2.59 2.27
C ILE A 68 9.95 3.90 2.28
N ASN A 69 10.15 4.46 3.47
CA ASN A 69 10.85 5.73 3.61
C ASN A 69 11.93 5.71 4.71
N GLY A 70 12.23 4.53 5.26
CA GLY A 70 13.26 4.34 6.27
C GLY A 70 13.05 5.28 7.47
N PHE A 71 14.07 6.08 7.79
CA PHE A 71 14.03 7.06 8.88
C PHE A 71 13.84 8.51 8.40
N HIS A 72 13.39 8.71 7.16
CA HIS A 72 13.32 10.04 6.54
C HIS A 72 12.00 10.79 6.79
N GLY A 73 11.30 10.42 7.88
CA GLY A 73 10.11 11.10 8.37
C GLY A 73 8.86 10.89 7.51
N ASP A 74 7.85 11.71 7.80
CA ASP A 74 6.58 11.70 7.08
C ASP A 74 6.76 12.17 5.63
N MET A 75 5.92 11.67 4.74
CA MET A 75 5.95 12.03 3.33
C MET A 75 5.46 13.48 3.16
N PRO A 76 6.29 14.41 2.68
CA PRO A 76 5.87 15.79 2.46
C PRO A 76 4.93 15.88 1.24
N LEU A 77 4.12 16.93 1.19
CA LEU A 77 3.10 17.11 0.14
C LEU A 77 3.70 17.06 -1.27
N ALA A 78 4.88 17.64 -1.50
CA ALA A 78 5.55 17.60 -2.80
C ALA A 78 5.81 16.15 -3.29
N VAL A 79 6.18 15.24 -2.37
CA VAL A 79 6.35 13.83 -2.68
C VAL A 79 4.98 13.18 -2.93
N GLN A 80 3.94 13.50 -2.15
CA GLN A 80 2.58 13.02 -2.42
C GLN A 80 2.09 13.44 -3.81
N GLU A 81 2.30 14.70 -4.19
CA GLU A 81 1.93 15.22 -5.51
C GLU A 81 2.68 14.50 -6.63
N ALA A 82 3.95 14.12 -6.42
CA ALA A 82 4.70 13.30 -7.36
C ALA A 82 4.06 11.91 -7.53
N TYR A 83 3.74 11.20 -6.44
CA TYR A 83 3.05 9.91 -6.51
C TYR A 83 1.68 10.01 -7.16
N ALA A 84 0.93 11.07 -6.91
CA ALA A 84 -0.40 11.28 -7.49
C ALA A 84 -0.39 11.40 -9.03
N GLN A 85 0.78 11.60 -9.67
CA GLN A 85 0.90 11.64 -11.13
C GLN A 85 0.89 10.25 -11.77
N PHE A 86 1.36 9.22 -11.07
CA PHE A 86 1.46 7.85 -11.62
C PHE A 86 0.68 6.80 -10.82
N SER A 87 0.35 7.05 -9.56
CA SER A 87 -0.27 6.10 -8.63
C SER A 87 -1.71 6.48 -8.27
N ARG A 88 -2.50 6.82 -9.30
CA ARG A 88 -3.83 7.45 -9.15
C ARG A 88 -4.87 6.61 -8.41
N GLY A 89 -4.67 5.29 -8.37
CA GLY A 89 -5.53 4.34 -7.68
C GLY A 89 -5.29 4.29 -6.18
N GLY A 90 -4.10 4.67 -5.70
CA GLY A 90 -3.81 4.77 -4.26
C GLY A 90 -2.37 4.49 -3.87
N VAL A 91 -2.00 4.99 -2.69
CA VAL A 91 -0.65 4.87 -2.12
C VAL A 91 -0.74 4.40 -0.67
N GLY A 92 -0.15 3.24 -0.39
CA GLY A 92 0.08 2.78 0.98
C GLY A 92 1.41 3.33 1.50
N MET A 93 1.44 3.96 2.67
CA MET A 93 2.64 4.58 3.25
C MET A 93 3.09 3.89 4.54
N GLN A 94 4.40 3.69 4.71
CA GLN A 94 4.97 3.14 5.96
C GLN A 94 4.80 4.10 7.16
N LEU A 95 5.07 5.39 6.93
CA LEU A 95 5.05 6.45 7.94
C LEU A 95 3.84 7.37 7.74
N GLY A 96 3.85 8.58 8.31
CA GLY A 96 2.83 9.59 8.04
C GLY A 96 2.97 10.24 6.67
N PHE A 97 1.99 11.07 6.35
CA PHE A 97 1.89 11.91 5.16
C PHE A 97 1.01 13.12 5.50
N GLU A 98 1.04 14.17 4.67
CA GLU A 98 0.33 15.42 4.98
C GLU A 98 -1.18 15.36 4.68
N GLN A 99 -1.57 14.83 3.51
CA GLN A 99 -2.97 14.85 3.06
C GLN A 99 -3.49 13.45 2.68
N PRO A 100 -4.69 13.05 3.12
CA PRO A 100 -5.25 11.74 2.78
C PRO A 100 -5.67 11.62 1.32
N ILE A 101 -5.99 12.74 0.65
CA ILE A 101 -6.34 12.77 -0.78
C ILE A 101 -5.51 13.87 -1.46
N VAL A 102 -4.75 13.50 -2.49
CA VAL A 102 -4.00 14.46 -3.34
C VAL A 102 -4.35 14.21 -4.79
N ARG A 103 -4.95 15.19 -5.49
CA ARG A 103 -5.38 15.07 -6.89
C ARG A 103 -6.21 13.80 -7.16
N GLN A 104 -7.18 13.52 -6.29
CA GLN A 104 -8.04 12.32 -6.29
C GLN A 104 -7.31 10.99 -5.98
N THR A 105 -6.02 11.04 -5.65
CA THR A 105 -5.24 9.87 -5.24
C THR A 105 -5.35 9.69 -3.73
N PRO A 106 -5.83 8.52 -3.25
CA PRO A 106 -5.87 8.23 -1.83
C PRO A 106 -4.50 7.83 -1.27
N PHE A 107 -4.16 8.36 -0.10
CA PHE A 107 -2.98 8.00 0.69
C PHE A 107 -3.44 7.39 2.01
N LEU A 108 -2.95 6.20 2.34
CA LEU A 108 -3.27 5.54 3.59
C LEU A 108 -2.03 4.94 4.25
N ARG A 109 -1.94 5.07 5.57
CA ARG A 109 -0.82 4.54 6.34
C ARG A 109 -1.04 3.06 6.63
N HIS A 110 0.03 2.27 6.51
CA HIS A 110 0.03 0.88 6.95
C HIS A 110 -0.17 0.81 8.46
N ALA A 111 -1.14 0.00 8.90
CA ALA A 111 -1.51 -0.12 10.30
C ALA A 111 -0.42 -0.84 11.11
N SER A 112 0.11 -1.95 10.57
CA SER A 112 1.18 -2.72 11.18
C SER A 112 1.81 -3.69 10.19
N ASP A 113 3.05 -4.06 10.47
CA ASP A 113 3.62 -5.32 10.01
C ASP A 113 3.02 -6.46 10.85
N ILE A 114 2.60 -7.53 10.18
CA ILE A 114 2.13 -8.75 10.84
C ILE A 114 3.11 -9.87 10.48
N TYR A 115 3.70 -10.47 11.51
CA TYR A 115 4.58 -11.62 11.41
C TYR A 115 3.84 -12.83 11.98
N PRO A 116 3.22 -13.67 11.13
CA PRO A 116 2.32 -14.72 11.60
C PRO A 116 3.03 -15.75 12.46
N ASN A 117 2.44 -16.07 13.61
CA ASN A 117 2.85 -17.21 14.39
C ASN A 117 2.26 -18.49 13.77
N LEU A 118 3.05 -19.19 12.95
CA LEU A 118 2.59 -20.40 12.25
C LEU A 118 2.18 -21.54 13.20
N GLY A 119 2.70 -21.55 14.43
CA GLY A 119 2.27 -22.51 15.47
C GLY A 119 0.96 -22.12 16.16
N ASN A 120 0.52 -20.87 16.03
CA ASN A 120 -0.70 -20.37 16.64
C ASN A 120 -1.30 -19.19 15.84
N LEU A 121 -2.04 -19.51 14.78
CA LEU A 121 -2.67 -18.49 13.94
C LEU A 121 -3.78 -17.71 14.67
N LYS A 122 -4.39 -18.25 15.73
CA LYS A 122 -5.34 -17.50 16.57
C LYS A 122 -4.69 -16.29 17.23
N GLN A 123 -3.43 -16.42 17.65
CA GLN A 123 -2.66 -15.28 18.17
C GLN A 123 -2.45 -14.19 17.10
N THR A 124 -2.26 -14.60 15.84
CA THR A 124 -2.11 -13.66 14.72
C THR A 124 -3.42 -12.93 14.42
N ALA A 125 -4.55 -13.66 14.41
CA ALA A 125 -5.88 -13.05 14.28
C ALA A 125 -6.16 -12.08 15.43
N ALA A 126 -5.86 -12.47 16.68
CA ALA A 126 -6.00 -11.60 17.84
C ALA A 126 -5.14 -10.33 17.75
N GLN A 127 -3.92 -10.42 17.20
CA GLN A 127 -3.08 -9.25 16.97
C GLN A 127 -3.73 -8.26 15.98
N MET A 128 -4.27 -8.75 14.86
CA MET A 128 -4.98 -7.90 13.89
C MET A 128 -6.26 -7.31 14.49
N ALA A 129 -7.02 -8.10 15.27
CA ALA A 129 -8.26 -7.66 15.91
C ALA A 129 -8.07 -6.45 16.84
N ARG A 130 -6.89 -6.27 17.43
CA ARG A 130 -6.56 -5.12 18.29
C ARG A 130 -6.57 -3.77 17.57
N PHE A 131 -6.57 -3.75 16.24
CA PHE A 131 -6.66 -2.52 15.44
C PHE A 131 -8.09 -2.09 15.16
N ALA A 132 -9.08 -2.97 15.40
CA ALA A 132 -10.48 -2.62 15.29
C ALA A 132 -10.85 -1.55 16.33
N ARG A 133 -11.67 -0.59 15.93
CA ARG A 133 -12.21 0.47 16.78
C ARG A 133 -13.72 0.59 16.57
N PRO A 134 -14.46 1.16 17.54
CA PRO A 134 -15.91 1.32 17.44
C PRO A 134 -16.34 2.17 16.24
N GLU A 135 -15.53 3.17 15.84
CA GLU A 135 -15.83 4.03 14.70
C GLU A 135 -15.60 3.30 13.38
N LYS A 136 -16.69 3.02 12.65
CA LYS A 136 -16.67 2.36 11.33
C LYS A 136 -17.21 3.31 10.24
N PRO A 137 -16.80 3.16 8.96
CA PRO A 137 -15.85 2.17 8.45
C PRO A 137 -14.40 2.49 8.81
N GLN A 138 -13.58 1.45 8.99
CA GLN A 138 -12.13 1.56 9.14
C GLN A 138 -11.42 0.94 7.94
N PHE A 139 -10.30 1.54 7.56
CA PHE A 139 -9.45 1.05 6.47
C PHE A 139 -8.08 0.69 7.04
N LEU A 140 -7.74 -0.60 7.01
CA LEU A 140 -6.53 -1.14 7.63
C LEU A 140 -5.70 -1.87 6.58
N ILE A 141 -4.46 -1.43 6.38
CA ILE A 141 -3.48 -2.14 5.56
C ILE A 141 -2.49 -2.83 6.50
N PHE A 142 -2.36 -4.14 6.39
CA PHE A 142 -1.37 -4.92 7.12
C PHE A 142 -0.32 -5.44 6.17
N ARG A 143 0.96 -5.24 6.50
CA ARG A 143 2.06 -5.76 5.69
C ARG A 143 2.42 -7.17 6.13
N TRP A 144 2.43 -8.09 5.16
CA TRP A 144 2.78 -9.49 5.35
C TRP A 144 3.99 -9.82 4.46
N ILE A 145 5.01 -10.47 5.02
CA ILE A 145 6.27 -10.76 4.31
C ILE A 145 6.51 -12.26 4.34
N LEU A 146 6.85 -12.84 3.17
CA LEU A 146 7.22 -14.25 3.02
C LEU A 146 6.15 -15.22 3.55
N GLN A 147 4.87 -14.94 3.27
CA GLN A 147 3.74 -15.75 3.71
C GLN A 147 3.06 -16.46 2.54
N LYS A 148 2.53 -17.65 2.81
CA LYS A 148 1.73 -18.40 1.84
C LYS A 148 0.31 -17.83 1.79
N PRO A 149 -0.36 -17.83 0.62
CA PRO A 149 -1.78 -17.46 0.53
C PRO A 149 -2.68 -18.24 1.50
N SER A 150 -2.38 -19.52 1.75
CA SER A 150 -3.11 -20.35 2.70
C SER A 150 -3.04 -19.83 4.15
N THR A 151 -1.91 -19.23 4.55
CA THR A 151 -1.77 -18.63 5.89
C THR A 151 -2.67 -17.41 6.04
N ILE A 152 -2.68 -16.54 5.02
CA ILE A 152 -3.54 -15.34 4.99
C ILE A 152 -5.01 -15.75 5.04
N LYS A 153 -5.40 -16.74 4.23
CA LYS A 153 -6.78 -17.28 4.23
C LYS A 153 -7.18 -17.82 5.62
N ALA A 154 -6.31 -18.61 6.25
CA ALA A 154 -6.59 -19.18 7.57
C ALA A 154 -6.78 -18.09 8.64
N VAL A 155 -5.96 -17.03 8.62
CA VAL A 155 -6.11 -15.92 9.56
C VAL A 155 -7.37 -15.09 9.30
N ARG A 156 -7.72 -14.85 8.02
CA ARG A 156 -9.02 -14.25 7.66
C ARG A 156 -10.19 -15.05 8.22
N ASP A 157 -10.19 -16.36 8.01
CA ASP A 157 -11.27 -17.24 8.48
C ASP A 157 -11.38 -17.22 10.02
N LEU A 158 -10.23 -17.19 10.71
CA LEU A 158 -10.17 -17.04 12.17
C LEU A 158 -10.68 -15.68 12.65
N LEU A 159 -10.39 -14.58 11.94
CA LEU A 159 -10.94 -13.27 12.28
C LEU A 159 -12.47 -13.27 12.22
N ALA A 160 -13.05 -13.84 11.17
CA ALA A 160 -14.50 -13.96 11.04
C ALA A 160 -15.13 -14.85 12.12
N GLN A 161 -14.43 -15.93 12.52
CA GLN A 161 -14.91 -16.85 13.54
C GLN A 161 -14.81 -16.29 14.97
N GLU A 162 -13.68 -15.70 15.32
CA GLU A 162 -13.37 -15.29 16.71
C GLU A 162 -13.82 -13.85 17.01
N TYR A 163 -13.98 -13.01 15.96
CA TYR A 163 -14.36 -11.59 16.08
C TYR A 163 -15.52 -11.22 15.13
N PRO A 164 -16.68 -11.92 15.19
CA PRO A 164 -17.77 -11.72 14.24
C PRO A 164 -18.42 -10.33 14.31
N GLY A 165 -18.33 -9.62 15.44
CA GLY A 165 -18.89 -8.26 15.60
C GLY A 165 -18.06 -7.14 14.96
N GLU A 166 -16.84 -7.45 14.50
CA GLU A 166 -15.96 -6.46 13.88
C GLU A 166 -16.24 -6.26 12.39
N ASP A 167 -17.05 -7.13 11.77
CA ASP A 167 -17.46 -7.06 10.35
C ASP A 167 -16.26 -6.95 9.39
N TRP A 168 -15.29 -7.86 9.54
CA TRP A 168 -14.08 -7.88 8.71
C TRP A 168 -14.40 -8.16 7.23
N GLU A 169 -14.13 -7.18 6.38
CA GLU A 169 -14.20 -7.33 4.93
C GLU A 169 -12.81 -7.24 4.30
N PHE A 170 -12.44 -8.26 3.53
CA PHE A 170 -11.15 -8.34 2.83
C PHE A 170 -11.39 -8.04 1.35
N CYS A 171 -10.91 -6.88 0.90
CA CYS A 171 -11.07 -6.42 -0.48
C CYS A 171 -9.77 -6.56 -1.28
N ASP A 172 -9.90 -6.64 -2.60
CA ASP A 172 -8.78 -6.35 -3.49
C ASP A 172 -8.31 -4.89 -3.32
N PRO A 173 -7.05 -4.57 -3.66
CA PRO A 173 -6.51 -3.24 -3.42
C PRO A 173 -7.25 -2.12 -4.17
N TYR A 174 -7.82 -2.39 -5.36
CA TYR A 174 -8.51 -1.36 -6.14
C TYR A 174 -9.85 -1.00 -5.51
N THR A 175 -10.64 -2.01 -5.12
CA THR A 175 -11.89 -1.78 -4.36
C THR A 175 -11.60 -1.10 -3.03
N PHE A 176 -10.57 -1.56 -2.31
CA PHE A 176 -10.19 -1.01 -1.00
C PHE A 176 -9.87 0.50 -1.06
N PHE A 177 -8.98 0.91 -1.96
CA PHE A 177 -8.60 2.32 -2.07
C PHE A 177 -9.73 3.19 -2.64
N ASP A 178 -10.57 2.64 -3.53
CA ASP A 178 -11.71 3.39 -4.04
C ASP A 178 -12.79 3.62 -2.96
N LEU A 179 -13.07 2.62 -2.12
CA LEU A 179 -13.95 2.78 -0.96
C LEU A 179 -13.38 3.78 0.05
N TYR A 180 -12.07 3.72 0.32
CA TYR A 180 -11.40 4.68 1.20
C TYR A 180 -11.55 6.11 0.66
N LYS A 181 -11.28 6.33 -0.62
CA LYS A 181 -11.45 7.63 -1.28
C LYS A 181 -12.88 8.16 -1.16
N ARG A 182 -13.89 7.29 -1.35
CA ARG A 182 -15.32 7.66 -1.23
C ARG A 182 -15.78 7.94 0.20
N SER A 183 -15.01 7.54 1.22
CA SER A 183 -15.33 7.88 2.61
C SER A 183 -15.04 9.35 2.96
N PHE A 184 -14.31 10.06 2.10
CA PHE A 184 -14.12 11.49 2.22
C PHE A 184 -15.27 12.24 1.54
N PRO A 185 -15.73 13.38 2.10
CA PRO A 185 -16.71 14.21 1.43
C PRO A 185 -16.24 14.58 0.02
N SER A 186 -17.12 14.46 -0.97
CA SER A 186 -16.88 15.03 -2.30
C SER A 186 -16.67 16.54 -2.14
N GLY A 187 -15.44 17.01 -2.37
CA GLY A 187 -15.16 18.44 -2.51
C GLY A 187 -15.76 19.02 -3.77
#